data_AF-A0A1Q4V1N9-F1
#
_entry.id   AF-A0A1Q4V1N9-F1
#
_cell.length_a   1.000
_cell.length_b   1.000
_cell.length_c   1.000
_cell.angle_alpha   90.00
_cell.angle_beta   90.00
_cell.angle_gamma   90.00
#
_symmetry.space_group_name_H-M   'P 1'
#
loop_
_entity.id
_entity.type
_entity.pdbx_description
1 polymer ?
#
loop_
_entity_poly.entity_id
_entity_poly.type
_entity_poly.pdbx_seq_one_letter_code
_entity_poly.pdbx_strand_id
1 'polypeptide(L)'
;MTARRLRVLISRLPPESATMTAIRNATPDAELADQADRGEPEKGRWSQVEQLLAVVADRVARVEHVLVCANTGSKGRRPKPPEPIRRPGAKAPKTAAAMSTGQAAFLFQMINGGAV
;
A
#
# COMPACT_ATOMS: atom_id res chain seq x y z
N MET A 1 -2.19 7.68 -39.33
CA MET A 1 -2.38 7.35 -37.90
C MET A 1 -2.09 8.63 -37.10
N THR A 2 -2.96 9.09 -36.19
CA THR A 2 -2.78 10.40 -35.52
C THR A 2 -2.01 10.27 -34.21
N ALA A 3 -1.27 11.31 -33.80
CA ALA A 3 -0.52 11.32 -32.54
C ALA A 3 -1.41 11.02 -31.32
N ARG A 4 -2.65 11.52 -31.32
CA ARG A 4 -3.65 11.21 -30.29
C ARG A 4 -3.97 9.71 -30.25
N ARG A 5 -4.15 9.08 -31.41
CA ARG A 5 -4.50 7.65 -31.49
C ARG A 5 -3.31 6.77 -31.10
N LEU A 6 -2.08 7.16 -31.48
CA LEU A 6 -0.84 6.48 -31.06
C LEU A 6 -0.66 6.54 -29.54
N ARG A 7 -0.85 7.72 -28.94
CA ARG A 7 -0.79 7.89 -27.49
C ARG A 7 -1.77 6.98 -26.76
N VAL A 8 -3.01 6.90 -27.24
CA VAL A 8 -4.04 6.02 -26.66
C VAL A 8 -3.64 4.55 -26.73
N LEU A 9 -3.06 4.09 -27.84
CA LEU A 9 -2.58 2.71 -27.98
C LEU A 9 -1.43 2.42 -27.01
N ILE A 10 -0.41 3.28 -26.96
CA ILE A 10 0.74 3.12 -26.06
C ILE A 10 0.26 3.11 -24.60
N SER A 11 -0.61 4.05 -24.22
CA SER A 11 -1.19 4.10 -22.87
C SER A 11 -2.07 2.90 -22.52
N ARG A 12 -2.38 2.00 -23.45
CA ARG A 12 -3.20 0.81 -23.22
C ARG A 12 -2.44 -0.50 -23.42
N LEU A 13 -1.15 -0.44 -23.74
CA LEU A 13 -0.33 -1.64 -23.85
C LEU A 13 -0.20 -2.35 -22.49
N PRO A 14 -0.11 -3.69 -22.48
CA PRO A 14 0.30 -4.42 -21.29
C PRO A 14 1.68 -3.93 -20.81
N PRO A 15 1.90 -3.82 -19.48
CA PRO A 15 3.19 -3.42 -18.92
C PRO A 15 4.33 -4.37 -19.33
N GLU A 16 4.00 -5.65 -19.56
CA GLU A 16 4.94 -6.69 -20.04
C GLU A 16 5.24 -6.63 -21.54
N SER A 17 4.67 -5.68 -22.28
CA SER A 17 4.92 -5.60 -23.73
C SER A 17 6.35 -5.15 -24.04
N ALA A 18 6.89 -5.62 -25.17
CA ALA A 18 8.23 -5.23 -25.64
C ALA A 18 8.37 -3.71 -25.76
N THR A 19 7.33 -3.01 -26.23
CA THR A 19 7.32 -1.55 -26.34
C THR A 19 7.39 -0.85 -24.98
N MET A 20 6.62 -1.32 -23.98
CA MET A 20 6.68 -0.74 -22.63
C MET A 20 8.04 -1.01 -21.96
N THR A 21 8.64 -2.17 -22.24
CA THR A 21 9.99 -2.51 -21.79
C THR A 21 11.04 -1.60 -22.44
N ALA A 22 10.94 -1.36 -23.75
CA ALA A 22 11.84 -0.45 -24.47
C ALA A 22 11.73 0.99 -23.95
N ILE A 23 10.52 1.47 -23.66
CA ILE A 23 10.29 2.79 -23.06
C ILE A 23 10.96 2.88 -21.68
N ARG A 24 10.76 1.86 -20.82
CA ARG A 24 11.38 1.80 -19.49
C ARG A 24 12.90 1.76 -19.55
N ASN A 25 13.48 1.00 -20.48
CA ASN A 25 14.94 0.93 -20.64
C ASN A 25 15.54 2.23 -21.21
N ALA A 26 14.73 3.05 -21.89
CA ALA A 26 15.13 4.36 -22.37
C ALA A 26 14.95 5.47 -21.31
N THR A 27 14.33 5.16 -20.17
CA THR A 27 14.17 6.09 -19.05
C THR A 27 15.52 6.30 -18.35
N PRO A 28 15.96 7.55 -18.10
CA PRO A 28 17.21 7.81 -17.40
C PRO A 28 17.23 7.25 -15.96
N ASP A 29 18.39 6.76 -15.52
CA ASP A 29 18.57 6.15 -14.19
C ASP A 29 18.18 7.08 -13.03
N ALA A 30 18.39 8.40 -13.18
CA ALA A 30 17.98 9.39 -12.18
C ALA A 30 16.45 9.41 -11.99
N GLU A 31 15.68 9.28 -13.08
CA GLU A 31 14.22 9.22 -13.00
C GLU A 31 13.74 7.87 -12.44
N LEU A 32 14.47 6.78 -12.69
CA LEU A 32 14.18 5.47 -12.11
C LEU A 32 14.43 5.45 -10.59
N ALA A 33 15.49 6.09 -10.12
CA ALA A 33 15.79 6.24 -8.70
C ALA A 33 14.73 7.08 -7.98
N ASP A 34 14.34 8.22 -8.56
CA ASP A 34 13.26 9.05 -8.00
C ASP A 34 11.92 8.29 -7.95
N GLN A 35 11.61 7.46 -8.96
CA GLN A 35 10.43 6.59 -8.96
C GLN A 35 10.51 5.47 -7.91
N ALA A 36 11.70 4.97 -7.57
CA ALA A 36 11.84 3.96 -6.52
C ALA A 36 11.55 4.55 -5.14
N ASP A 37 12.01 5.77 -4.87
CA ASP A 37 11.86 6.43 -3.56
C ASP A 37 10.48 7.07 -3.36
N ARG A 38 9.94 7.70 -4.41
CA ARG A 38 8.71 8.50 -4.35
C ARG A 38 7.59 7.96 -5.23
N GLY A 39 7.80 6.80 -5.84
CA GLY A 39 6.79 6.15 -6.67
C GLY A 39 5.51 5.96 -5.88
N GLU A 40 4.39 6.28 -6.51
CA GLU A 40 3.06 5.93 -6.05
C GLU A 40 2.61 4.70 -6.85
N PRO A 41 3.04 3.48 -6.46
CA PRO A 41 2.74 2.27 -7.22
C PRO A 41 1.22 2.07 -7.38
N GLU A 42 0.39 2.56 -6.46
CA GLU A 42 -1.07 2.55 -6.55
C GLU A 42 -1.65 3.38 -7.71
N LYS A 43 -0.89 4.32 -8.27
CA LYS A 43 -1.30 5.10 -9.44
C LYS A 43 -0.93 4.43 -10.76
N GLY A 44 0.00 3.46 -10.70
CA GLY A 44 0.48 2.70 -11.85
C GLY A 44 -0.48 1.60 -12.31
N ARG A 45 -0.25 1.06 -13.50
CA ARG A 45 -0.98 -0.12 -13.99
C ARG A 45 -0.21 -1.36 -13.66
N TRP A 46 -0.72 -2.13 -12.70
CA TRP A 46 -0.04 -3.34 -12.29
C TRP A 46 -0.26 -4.49 -13.27
N SER A 47 0.80 -5.20 -13.60
CA SER A 47 0.78 -6.52 -14.21
C SER A 47 0.35 -7.57 -13.18
N GLN A 48 0.01 -8.77 -13.67
CA GLN A 48 -0.32 -9.90 -12.79
C GLN A 48 0.88 -10.29 -11.91
N VAL A 49 2.10 -10.16 -12.44
CA VAL A 49 3.33 -10.44 -11.71
C VAL A 49 3.52 -9.41 -10.60
N GLU A 50 3.29 -8.12 -10.89
CA GLU A 50 3.38 -7.05 -9.88
C GLU A 50 2.35 -7.24 -8.75
N GLN A 51 1.14 -7.73 -9.07
CA GLN A 51 0.17 -8.10 -8.05
C GLN A 51 0.65 -9.24 -7.15
N LEU A 52 1.23 -10.29 -7.72
CA LEU A 52 1.75 -11.43 -6.97
C LEU A 52 2.97 -11.04 -6.14
N LEU A 53 3.89 -10.26 -6.69
CA LEU A 53 5.09 -9.77 -6.00
C LEU A 53 4.71 -8.92 -4.79
N ALA A 54 3.73 -8.04 -4.92
CA ALA A 54 3.28 -7.26 -3.78
C ALA A 54 2.60 -8.15 -2.72
N VAL A 55 1.91 -9.23 -3.09
CA VAL A 55 1.37 -10.19 -2.10
C VAL A 55 2.52 -10.85 -1.34
N VAL A 56 3.59 -11.24 -2.03
CA VAL A 56 4.78 -11.80 -1.39
C VAL A 56 5.41 -10.78 -0.45
N ALA A 57 5.60 -9.54 -0.88
CA ALA A 57 6.16 -8.46 -0.04
C ALA A 57 5.32 -8.23 1.22
N ASP A 58 3.98 -8.16 1.11
CA ASP A 58 3.08 -7.99 2.25
C ASP A 58 3.19 -9.16 3.25
N ARG A 59 3.39 -10.39 2.76
CA ARG A 59 3.56 -11.58 3.60
C ARG A 59 4.91 -11.57 4.30
N VAL A 60 5.99 -11.20 3.61
CA VAL A 60 7.33 -11.09 4.20
C VAL A 60 7.35 -10.03 5.30
N ALA A 61 6.79 -8.83 5.05
CA ALA A 61 6.68 -7.78 6.06
C ALA A 61 5.90 -8.25 7.29
N ARG A 62 4.84 -9.03 7.09
CA ARG A 62 4.09 -9.61 8.21
C ARG A 62 4.91 -10.63 9.00
N VAL A 63 5.69 -11.49 8.34
CA VAL A 63 6.58 -12.44 9.01
C VAL A 63 7.62 -11.71 9.84
N GLU A 64 8.25 -10.68 9.29
CA GLU A 64 9.20 -9.82 10.01
C GLU A 64 8.55 -9.19 11.24
N HIS A 65 7.35 -8.61 11.09
CA HIS A 65 6.61 -8.03 12.21
C HIS A 65 6.32 -9.05 13.32
N VAL A 66 5.88 -10.25 12.96
CA VAL A 66 5.61 -11.33 13.92
C VAL A 66 6.90 -11.73 14.63
N LEU A 67 8.01 -11.83 13.91
CA LEU A 67 9.32 -12.15 14.49
C LEU A 67 9.76 -11.07 15.47
N VAL A 68 9.63 -9.78 15.12
CA VAL A 68 9.95 -8.68 16.03
C VAL A 68 9.06 -8.72 17.26
N CYS A 69 7.75 -8.93 17.10
CA CYS A 69 6.80 -9.05 18.21
C CYS A 69 7.08 -10.24 19.13
N ALA A 70 7.52 -11.38 18.59
CA ALA A 70 7.89 -12.56 19.36
C ALA A 70 9.18 -12.34 20.17
N ASN A 71 10.10 -11.52 19.65
CA ASN A 71 11.39 -11.23 20.28
C ASN A 71 11.39 -9.94 21.12
N THR A 72 10.30 -9.17 21.13
CA THR A 72 10.15 -8.03 22.04
C THR A 72 9.61 -8.51 23.38
N GLY A 73 10.40 -8.31 24.45
CA GLY A 73 10.02 -8.68 25.81
C GLY A 73 8.72 -7.99 26.27
N SER A 74 8.11 -8.50 27.34
CA SER A 74 6.78 -8.07 27.82
C SER A 74 6.65 -6.58 28.16
N LYS A 75 7.78 -5.90 28.44
CA LYS A 75 7.85 -4.46 28.73
C LYS A 75 8.22 -3.60 27.51
N GLY A 76 8.52 -4.22 26.37
CA GLY A 76 8.92 -3.53 25.14
C GLY A 76 7.73 -3.01 24.35
N ARG A 77 7.88 -1.82 23.73
CA ARG A 77 6.87 -1.29 22.82
C ARG A 77 6.84 -2.14 21.56
N ARG A 78 5.75 -2.89 21.34
CA ARG A 78 5.54 -3.64 20.10
C ARG A 78 5.39 -2.66 18.93
N PRO A 79 6.01 -2.94 17.77
CA PRO A 79 5.82 -2.13 16.57
C PRO A 79 4.37 -2.21 16.09
N LYS A 80 3.95 -1.25 15.27
CA LYS A 80 2.66 -1.36 14.57
C LYS A 80 2.76 -2.44 13.48
N PRO A 81 1.64 -3.10 13.14
CA PRO A 81 1.63 -4.00 11.98
C PRO A 81 1.95 -3.20 10.71
N PRO A 82 2.69 -3.79 9.76
CA PRO A 82 3.03 -3.13 8.51
C PRO A 82 1.76 -2.87 7.68
N GLU A 83 1.71 -1.72 7.02
CA GLU A 83 0.66 -1.40 6.05
C GLU A 83 0.94 -2.17 4.75
N PRO A 84 -0.02 -2.92 4.19
CA PRO A 84 0.14 -3.56 2.89
C PRO A 84 0.39 -2.55 1.78
N ILE A 85 1.15 -2.95 0.76
CA ILE A 85 1.37 -2.12 -0.43
C ILE A 85 0.02 -1.81 -1.08
N ARG A 86 -0.24 -0.54 -1.38
CA ARG A 86 -1.50 -0.12 -1.99
C ARG A 86 -1.58 -0.61 -3.43
N ARG A 87 -2.61 -1.41 -3.72
CA ARG A 87 -2.87 -1.90 -5.08
C ARG A 87 -3.57 -0.81 -5.90
N PRO A 88 -3.39 -0.77 -7.23
CA PRO A 88 -4.11 0.17 -8.06
C PRO A 88 -5.61 0.02 -7.94
N GLY A 89 -6.30 1.14 -7.70
CA GLY A 89 -7.74 1.17 -7.46
C GLY A 89 -8.18 0.66 -6.08
N ALA A 90 -7.28 0.14 -5.25
CA ALA A 90 -7.59 -0.16 -3.86
C ALA A 90 -7.66 1.15 -3.06
N LYS A 91 -8.78 1.36 -2.36
CA LYS A 91 -8.93 2.49 -1.46
C LYS A 91 -8.04 2.28 -0.24
N ALA A 92 -7.48 3.37 0.30
CA ALA A 92 -6.77 3.33 1.57
C ALA A 92 -7.65 2.67 2.65
N PRO A 93 -7.07 1.88 3.57
CA PRO A 93 -7.82 1.32 4.68
C PRO A 93 -8.54 2.46 5.41
N LYS A 94 -9.85 2.30 5.64
CA LYS A 94 -10.64 3.30 6.37
C LYS A 94 -10.00 3.48 7.74
N THR A 95 -9.49 4.68 8.01
CA THR A 95 -9.10 5.06 9.37
C THR A 95 -10.31 4.89 10.27
N ALA A 96 -10.16 4.15 11.37
CA ALA A 96 -11.23 3.99 12.35
C ALA A 96 -11.77 5.37 12.72
N ALA A 97 -13.09 5.55 12.61
CA ALA A 97 -13.72 6.82 12.96
C ALA A 97 -13.38 7.14 14.42
N ALA A 98 -12.94 8.38 14.67
CA ALA A 98 -12.74 8.85 16.04
C ALA A 98 -14.06 8.70 16.80
N MET A 99 -13.99 8.13 18.01
CA MET A 99 -15.17 7.96 18.86
C MET A 99 -15.86 9.31 19.07
N SER A 100 -17.18 9.34 18.92
CA SER A 100 -17.94 10.53 19.24
C SER A 100 -17.90 10.78 20.75
N THR A 101 -18.08 12.03 21.16
CA THR A 101 -18.15 12.43 22.58
C THR A 101 -19.24 11.66 23.34
N GLY A 102 -20.36 11.34 22.69
CA GLY A 102 -21.42 10.50 23.28
C GLY A 102 -20.98 9.04 23.50
N GLN A 103 -20.24 8.46 22.55
CA GLN A 103 -19.69 7.11 22.72
C GLN A 103 -18.63 7.05 23.83
N ALA A 104 -17.82 8.10 23.96
CA ALA A 104 -16.84 8.23 25.04
C ALA A 104 -17.52 8.34 26.41
N ALA A 105 -18.58 9.15 26.52
CA ALA A 105 -19.34 9.30 27.77
C ALA A 105 -20.04 8.00 28.20
N PHE A 106 -20.63 7.27 27.25
CA PHE A 106 -21.25 5.97 27.52
C PHE A 106 -20.22 4.93 28.00
N LEU A 107 -19.07 4.84 27.33
CA LEU A 107 -17.98 3.96 27.77
C LEU A 107 -17.46 4.34 29.15
N PHE A 108 -17.36 5.64 29.44
CA PHE A 108 -16.94 6.13 30.75
C PHE A 108 -17.94 5.76 31.85
N GLN A 109 -19.25 5.85 31.59
CA GLN A 109 -20.29 5.39 32.52
C GLN A 109 -20.25 3.87 32.72
N MET A 110 -20.03 3.11 31.65
CA MET A 110 -19.96 1.64 31.72
C MET A 110 -18.75 1.17 32.55
N ILE A 111 -17.58 1.78 32.36
CA ILE A 111 -16.36 1.43 33.10
C ILE A 111 -16.48 1.79 34.59
N ASN A 112 -17.18 2.89 34.91
CA ASN A 112 -17.34 3.37 36.29
C ASN A 112 -18.63 2.87 36.97
N GLY A 113 -19.33 1.89 36.37
CA GLY A 113 -20.50 1.24 36.98
C GLY A 113 -21.77 2.11 37.05
N GLY A 114 -21.87 3.16 36.25
CA GLY A 114 -23.01 4.10 36.24
C GLY A 114 -24.11 3.79 35.21
N ALA A 115 -23.97 2.72 34.43
CA ALA A 115 -24.97 2.30 33.45
C ALA A 115 -25.95 1.30 34.09
N VAL A 116 -27.20 1.75 34.33
CA VAL A 116 -28.37 0.91 34.63
C VAL A 116 -29.31 0.97 33.43
#